data_AF-A0AAE5HWQ8-F1
#
_entry.id   AF-A0AAE5HWQ8-F1
#
_cell.length_a   1.000
_cell.length_b   1.000
_cell.length_c   1.000
_cell.angle_alpha   90.00
_cell.angle_beta   90.00
_cell.angle_gamma   90.00
#
_symmetry.space_group_name_H-M   'P 1'
#
loop_
_entity.id
_entity.type
_entity.pdbx_description
1 polymer ?
#
loop_
_entity_poly.entity_id
_entity_poly.type
_entity_poly.pdbx_seq_one_letter_code
_entity_poly.pdbx_strand_id
1 'polypeptide(L)'
;MNKFGRKIKELRGKQSIREASQNIGISHTYLDSLEKGVDPRTGKERKPTIEVINKISLYYDYSFEELVELANIFVSINDLPKEQKEIQNQKFLEVLKNTFDKTELKVKENYINLLKKDLNTSQVNFLRNVYNFMELETNKDNEKSTDEVKRKNNIIFISALLQMLRQHKMSGSKEAYEDIINEFDDFLKQYLNIK
;
A
#
# COMPACT_ATOMS: atom_id res chain seq x y z
N MET A 1 -11.23 -34.16 -16.45
CA MET A 1 -10.27 -33.43 -15.60
C MET A 1 -10.54 -31.94 -15.73
N ASN A 2 -10.95 -31.27 -14.65
CA ASN A 2 -11.23 -29.83 -14.65
C ASN A 2 -9.92 -29.00 -14.57
N LYS A 3 -10.03 -27.67 -14.68
CA LYS A 3 -8.86 -26.76 -14.66
C LYS A 3 -8.06 -26.88 -13.35
N PHE A 4 -8.76 -26.88 -12.22
CA PHE A 4 -8.19 -27.08 -10.89
C PHE A 4 -7.42 -28.40 -10.76
N GLY A 5 -8.05 -29.52 -11.10
CA GLY A 5 -7.43 -30.85 -11.00
C GLY A 5 -6.20 -31.01 -11.90
N ARG A 6 -6.22 -30.42 -13.10
CA ARG A 6 -5.03 -30.33 -13.97
C ARG A 6 -3.88 -29.60 -13.28
N LYS A 7 -4.16 -28.44 -12.67
CA LYS A 7 -3.12 -27.65 -12.05
C LYS A 7 -2.52 -28.33 -10.81
N ILE A 8 -3.34 -28.94 -9.97
CA ILE A 8 -2.83 -29.71 -8.82
C ILE A 8 -1.93 -30.86 -9.27
N LYS A 9 -2.34 -31.59 -10.31
CA LYS A 9 -1.54 -32.69 -10.86
C LYS A 9 -0.19 -32.20 -11.41
N GLU A 10 -0.18 -31.03 -12.02
CA GLU A 10 1.04 -30.35 -12.49
C GLU A 10 1.94 -29.97 -11.32
N LEU A 11 1.40 -29.30 -10.28
CA LEU A 11 2.14 -28.91 -9.07
C LEU A 11 2.73 -30.11 -8.32
N ARG A 12 1.98 -31.22 -8.22
CA ARG A 12 2.47 -32.48 -7.64
C ARG A 12 3.65 -33.06 -8.42
N GLY A 13 3.67 -32.86 -9.74
CA GLY A 13 4.70 -33.39 -10.63
C GLY A 13 4.86 -34.91 -10.49
N LYS A 14 6.05 -35.33 -10.03
CA LYS A 14 6.43 -36.75 -9.88
C LYS A 14 6.13 -37.34 -8.51
N GLN A 15 5.76 -36.52 -7.50
CA GLN A 15 5.47 -37.03 -6.16
C GLN A 15 4.29 -37.98 -6.18
N SER A 16 4.30 -39.03 -5.35
CA SER A 16 3.14 -39.93 -5.28
C SER A 16 1.93 -39.22 -4.70
N ILE A 17 0.71 -39.62 -5.06
CA ILE A 17 -0.52 -39.06 -4.49
C ILE A 17 -0.52 -39.22 -2.96
N ARG A 18 -0.02 -40.34 -2.44
CA ARG A 18 0.05 -40.59 -0.99
C ARG A 18 0.96 -39.60 -0.29
N GLU A 19 2.18 -39.44 -0.79
CA GLU A 19 3.18 -38.50 -0.27
C GLU A 19 2.66 -37.06 -0.32
N ALA A 20 2.18 -36.61 -1.48
CA ALA A 20 1.64 -35.26 -1.64
C ALA A 20 0.45 -35.00 -0.72
N SER A 21 -0.49 -35.95 -0.62
CA SER A 21 -1.67 -35.80 0.24
C SER A 21 -1.30 -35.68 1.73
N GLN A 22 -0.29 -36.43 2.16
CA GLN A 22 0.21 -36.39 3.53
C GLN A 22 0.84 -35.03 3.84
N ASN A 23 1.65 -34.50 2.94
CA ASN A 23 2.30 -33.20 3.13
C ASN A 23 1.33 -32.02 3.06
N ILE A 24 0.31 -32.10 2.19
CA ILE A 24 -0.78 -31.11 2.11
C ILE A 24 -1.69 -31.20 3.35
N GLY A 25 -1.78 -32.36 3.99
CA GLY A 25 -2.70 -32.60 5.12
C GLY A 25 -4.14 -32.87 4.69
N ILE A 26 -4.33 -33.63 3.60
CA ILE A 26 -5.63 -34.12 3.11
C ILE A 26 -5.58 -35.63 2.84
N SER A 27 -6.72 -36.30 2.68
CA SER A 27 -6.70 -37.74 2.37
C SER A 27 -6.23 -38.01 0.93
N HIS A 28 -5.47 -39.08 0.73
CA HIS A 28 -4.99 -39.50 -0.59
C HIS A 28 -6.14 -39.77 -1.58
N THR A 29 -7.25 -40.34 -1.10
CA THR A 29 -8.45 -40.56 -1.92
C THR A 29 -9.10 -39.24 -2.34
N TYR A 30 -9.04 -38.22 -1.48
CA TYR A 30 -9.57 -36.91 -1.82
C TYR A 30 -8.68 -36.18 -2.82
N LEU A 31 -7.36 -36.18 -2.62
CA LEU A 31 -6.41 -35.61 -3.59
C LEU A 31 -6.56 -36.26 -4.98
N ASP A 32 -6.66 -37.60 -5.04
CA ASP A 32 -6.91 -38.33 -6.30
C ASP A 32 -8.22 -37.88 -6.98
N SER A 33 -9.30 -37.72 -6.22
CA SER A 33 -10.58 -37.24 -6.76
C SER A 33 -10.53 -35.77 -7.24
N LEU A 34 -9.77 -34.92 -6.56
CA LEU A 34 -9.56 -33.52 -6.96
C LEU A 34 -8.76 -33.42 -8.25
N GLU A 35 -7.69 -34.21 -8.38
CA GLU A 35 -6.89 -34.25 -9.61
C GLU A 35 -7.70 -34.73 -10.79
N LYS A 36 -8.54 -35.76 -10.62
CA LYS A 36 -9.45 -36.24 -11.68
C LYS A 36 -10.56 -35.24 -11.98
N GLY A 37 -10.91 -34.39 -11.02
CA GLY A 37 -11.98 -33.39 -11.08
C GLY A 37 -13.39 -33.97 -10.95
N VAL A 38 -13.52 -35.25 -10.64
CA VAL A 38 -14.80 -35.97 -10.58
C VAL A 38 -14.77 -36.93 -9.39
N ASP A 39 -15.88 -36.99 -8.65
CA ASP A 39 -16.08 -37.98 -7.60
C ASP A 39 -16.45 -39.34 -8.23
N PRO A 40 -15.62 -40.39 -8.06
CA PRO A 40 -15.83 -41.67 -8.74
C PRO A 40 -17.09 -42.41 -8.28
N ARG A 41 -17.64 -42.06 -7.11
CA ARG A 41 -18.86 -42.70 -6.57
C ARG A 41 -20.14 -42.08 -7.10
N THR A 42 -20.10 -40.81 -7.47
CA THR A 42 -21.30 -40.04 -7.84
C THR A 42 -21.26 -39.51 -9.28
N GLY A 43 -20.10 -39.51 -9.94
CA GLY A 43 -19.89 -38.92 -11.27
C GLY A 43 -19.96 -37.40 -11.30
N LYS A 44 -20.16 -36.73 -10.16
CA LYS A 44 -20.27 -35.27 -10.06
C LYS A 44 -18.89 -34.62 -10.02
N GLU A 45 -18.84 -33.34 -10.42
CA GLU A 45 -17.62 -32.54 -10.31
C GLU A 45 -17.16 -32.47 -8.84
N ARG A 46 -15.87 -32.69 -8.62
CA ARG A 46 -15.26 -32.59 -7.29
C ARG A 46 -14.73 -31.17 -7.08
N LYS A 47 -15.38 -30.42 -6.19
CA LYS A 47 -14.92 -29.08 -5.78
C LYS A 47 -14.14 -29.14 -4.46
N PRO A 48 -13.01 -28.44 -4.35
CA PRO A 48 -12.28 -28.30 -3.09
C PRO A 48 -13.05 -27.41 -2.11
N THR A 49 -12.74 -27.49 -0.81
CA THR A 49 -13.14 -26.46 0.16
C THR A 49 -12.09 -25.35 0.20
N ILE A 50 -12.46 -24.19 0.74
CA ILE A 50 -11.55 -23.04 0.94
C ILE A 50 -10.32 -23.46 1.78
N GLU A 51 -10.54 -24.24 2.84
CA GLU A 51 -9.46 -24.74 3.70
C GLU A 51 -8.49 -25.65 2.92
N VAL A 52 -9.00 -26.47 2.00
CA VAL A 52 -8.17 -27.35 1.18
C VAL A 52 -7.38 -26.56 0.15
N ILE A 53 -7.98 -25.52 -0.45
CA ILE A 53 -7.27 -24.58 -1.32
C ILE A 53 -6.15 -23.90 -0.54
N ASN A 54 -6.40 -23.47 0.71
CA ASN A 54 -5.38 -22.87 1.57
C ASN A 54 -4.18 -23.81 1.79
N LYS A 55 -4.46 -25.06 2.18
CA LYS A 55 -3.42 -26.06 2.42
C LYS A 55 -2.58 -26.32 1.16
N ILE A 56 -3.23 -26.42 0.00
CA ILE A 56 -2.56 -26.63 -1.28
C ILE A 56 -1.71 -25.41 -1.67
N SER A 57 -2.26 -24.20 -1.50
CA SER A 57 -1.55 -22.94 -1.75
C SER A 57 -0.28 -22.84 -0.91
N LEU A 58 -0.37 -23.10 0.40
CA LEU A 58 0.76 -23.03 1.32
C LEU A 58 1.81 -24.11 1.05
N TYR A 59 1.40 -25.35 0.76
CA TYR A 59 2.33 -26.45 0.51
C TYR A 59 3.12 -26.28 -0.79
N TYR A 60 2.46 -25.88 -1.87
CA TYR A 60 3.10 -25.71 -3.18
C TYR A 60 3.67 -24.31 -3.42
N ASP A 61 3.57 -23.40 -2.43
CA ASP A 61 3.88 -21.98 -2.58
C ASP A 61 3.25 -21.38 -3.85
N TYR A 62 1.95 -21.63 -4.01
CA TYR A 62 1.19 -21.25 -5.19
C TYR A 62 0.04 -20.31 -4.82
N SER A 63 -0.32 -19.38 -5.71
CA SER A 63 -1.35 -18.37 -5.42
C SER A 63 -2.68 -19.02 -5.03
N PHE A 64 -3.15 -18.66 -3.83
CA PHE A 64 -4.47 -19.04 -3.34
C PHE A 64 -5.58 -18.52 -4.27
N GLU A 65 -5.45 -17.28 -4.72
CA GLU A 65 -6.41 -16.61 -5.60
C GLU A 65 -6.55 -17.33 -6.94
N GLU A 66 -5.42 -17.70 -7.56
CA GLU A 66 -5.43 -18.48 -8.81
C GLU A 66 -6.06 -19.87 -8.61
N LEU A 67 -5.80 -20.53 -7.47
CA LEU A 67 -6.44 -21.82 -7.17
C LEU A 67 -7.95 -21.70 -6.96
N VAL A 68 -8.42 -20.62 -6.32
CA VAL A 68 -9.84 -20.30 -6.18
C VAL A 68 -10.50 -20.10 -7.55
N GLU A 69 -9.85 -19.33 -8.43
CA GLU A 69 -10.33 -19.09 -9.79
C GLU A 69 -10.39 -20.39 -10.60
N LEU A 70 -9.34 -21.21 -10.55
CA LEU A 70 -9.29 -22.50 -11.23
C LEU A 70 -10.34 -23.49 -10.71
N ALA A 71 -10.68 -23.40 -9.42
CA ALA A 71 -11.75 -24.17 -8.78
C ALA A 71 -13.16 -23.62 -9.06
N ASN A 72 -13.26 -22.43 -9.66
CA ASN A 72 -14.51 -21.72 -9.91
C ASN A 72 -15.35 -21.59 -8.62
N ILE A 73 -14.72 -21.10 -7.55
CA ILE A 73 -15.32 -20.86 -6.24
C ILE A 73 -15.35 -19.36 -5.97
N PHE A 74 -16.47 -18.86 -5.45
CA PHE A 74 -16.54 -17.51 -4.91
C PHE A 74 -16.13 -17.54 -3.43
N VAL A 75 -15.19 -16.68 -3.04
CA VAL A 75 -14.71 -16.56 -1.66
C VAL A 75 -14.92 -15.12 -1.20
N SER A 76 -15.73 -14.93 -0.16
CA SER A 76 -15.85 -13.63 0.49
C SER A 76 -14.61 -13.33 1.31
N ILE A 77 -14.28 -12.04 1.45
CA ILE A 77 -13.16 -11.58 2.28
C ILE A 77 -13.29 -12.09 3.72
N ASN A 78 -14.52 -12.17 4.24
CA ASN A 78 -14.77 -12.65 5.59
C ASN A 78 -14.44 -14.14 5.75
N ASP A 79 -14.57 -14.92 4.68
CA ASP A 79 -14.38 -16.36 4.65
C ASP A 79 -12.95 -16.77 4.27
N LEU A 80 -12.06 -15.80 4.00
CA LEU A 80 -10.65 -16.07 3.77
C LEU A 80 -10.02 -16.73 5.01
N PRO A 81 -9.19 -17.78 4.82
CA PRO A 81 -8.35 -18.32 5.87
C PRO A 81 -7.50 -17.23 6.52
N LYS A 82 -7.23 -17.35 7.82
CA LYS A 82 -6.47 -16.36 8.58
C LYS A 82 -5.09 -16.13 7.96
N GLU A 83 -4.42 -17.20 7.53
CA GLU A 83 -3.10 -17.13 6.90
C GLU A 83 -3.15 -16.32 5.60
N GLN A 84 -4.20 -16.51 4.78
CA GLN A 84 -4.37 -15.77 3.53
C GLN A 84 -4.68 -14.29 3.79
N LYS A 85 -5.47 -13.98 4.82
CA LYS A 85 -5.68 -12.58 5.26
C LYS A 85 -4.35 -11.93 5.67
N GLU A 86 -3.52 -12.63 6.42
CA GLU A 86 -2.21 -12.14 6.85
C GLU A 86 -1.26 -11.93 5.65
N ILE A 87 -1.21 -12.88 4.70
CA ILE A 87 -0.42 -12.76 3.46
C ILE A 87 -0.88 -11.56 2.63
N GLN A 88 -2.19 -11.38 2.44
CA GLN A 88 -2.74 -10.24 1.69
C GLN A 88 -2.44 -8.91 2.38
N ASN A 89 -2.57 -8.84 3.71
CA ASN A 89 -2.22 -7.66 4.49
C ASN A 89 -0.73 -7.32 4.34
N GLN A 90 0.16 -8.31 4.38
CA GLN A 90 1.59 -8.09 4.18
C GLN A 90 1.91 -7.58 2.76
N LYS A 91 1.35 -8.21 1.72
CA LYS A 91 1.48 -7.75 0.33
C LYS A 91 1.00 -6.31 0.17
N PHE A 92 -0.13 -5.97 0.79
CA PHE A 92 -0.66 -4.60 0.76
C PHE A 92 0.28 -3.60 1.45
N LEU A 93 0.80 -3.94 2.64
CA LEU A 93 1.78 -3.11 3.34
C LEU A 93 3.06 -2.90 2.53
N GLU A 94 3.53 -3.93 1.82
CA GLU A 94 4.69 -3.84 0.94
C GLU A 94 4.43 -2.89 -0.24
N VAL A 95 3.27 -3.00 -0.88
CA VAL A 95 2.84 -2.07 -1.94
C VAL A 95 2.80 -0.63 -1.43
N LEU A 96 2.26 -0.40 -0.23
CA LEU A 96 2.23 0.93 0.39
C LEU A 96 3.65 1.46 0.62
N LYS A 97 4.54 0.68 1.25
CA LYS A 97 5.95 1.08 1.48
C LYS A 97 6.65 1.44 0.17
N ASN A 98 6.55 0.58 -0.83
CA ASN A 98 7.13 0.82 -2.15
C ASN A 98 6.58 2.10 -2.82
N THR A 99 5.31 2.42 -2.58
CA THR A 99 4.69 3.64 -3.11
C THR A 99 5.23 4.90 -2.42
N PHE A 100 5.40 4.85 -1.10
CA PHE A 100 6.02 5.93 -0.34
C PHE A 100 7.48 6.15 -0.77
N ASP A 101 8.27 5.08 -0.86
CA ASP A 101 9.69 5.16 -1.25
C ASP A 101 9.87 5.74 -2.66
N LYS A 102 9.05 5.32 -3.62
CA LYS A 102 9.06 5.89 -4.98
C LYS A 102 8.73 7.38 -4.99
N THR A 103 7.82 7.82 -4.13
CA THR A 103 7.45 9.23 -4.02
C THR A 103 8.60 10.06 -3.46
N GLU A 104 9.24 9.57 -2.39
CA GLU A 104 10.41 10.21 -1.79
C GLU A 104 11.57 10.32 -2.79
N LEU A 105 11.88 9.23 -3.50
CA LEU A 105 12.93 9.19 -4.53
C LEU A 105 12.64 10.22 -5.63
N LYS A 106 11.42 10.24 -6.16
CA LYS A 106 11.02 11.19 -7.20
C LYS A 106 11.17 12.64 -6.74
N VAL A 107 10.80 12.94 -5.50
CA VAL A 107 10.96 14.30 -4.93
C VAL A 107 12.44 14.67 -4.82
N LYS A 108 13.28 13.77 -4.28
CA LYS A 108 14.74 13.98 -4.19
C LYS A 108 15.38 14.21 -5.55
N GLU A 109 15.02 13.41 -6.56
CA GLU A 109 15.50 13.57 -7.94
C GLU A 109 15.11 14.92 -8.54
N ASN A 110 13.87 15.38 -8.32
CA ASN A 110 13.42 16.69 -8.79
C ASN A 110 14.23 17.82 -8.18
N TYR A 111 14.57 17.75 -6.89
CA TYR A 111 15.45 18.73 -6.25
C TYR A 111 16.87 18.69 -6.81
N ILE A 112 17.45 17.51 -7.01
CA ILE A 112 18.78 17.38 -7.65
C ILE A 112 18.77 18.03 -9.03
N ASN A 113 17.73 17.77 -9.82
CA ASN A 113 17.58 18.36 -11.16
C ASN A 113 17.39 19.88 -11.11
N LEU A 114 16.72 20.41 -10.08
CA LEU A 114 16.61 21.85 -9.85
C LEU A 114 17.97 22.48 -9.53
N LEU A 115 18.76 21.85 -8.65
CA LEU A 115 20.07 22.34 -8.23
C LEU A 115 21.12 22.29 -9.35
N LYS A 116 20.93 21.45 -10.37
CA LYS A 116 21.77 21.42 -11.58
C LYS A 116 21.50 22.57 -12.55
N LYS A 117 20.43 23.34 -12.37
CA LYS A 117 20.09 24.47 -13.26
C LYS A 117 20.79 25.74 -12.80
N ASP A 118 21.04 26.64 -13.75
CA ASP A 118 21.44 28.02 -13.44
C ASP A 118 20.25 28.77 -12.83
N LEU A 119 20.20 28.79 -11.50
CA LEU A 119 19.16 29.50 -10.75
C LEU A 119 19.47 31.00 -10.70
N ASN A 120 18.44 31.83 -10.88
CA ASN A 120 18.58 33.26 -10.69
C ASN A 120 18.61 33.64 -9.20
N THR A 121 19.04 34.87 -8.90
CA THR A 121 19.18 35.38 -7.53
C THR A 121 17.89 35.23 -6.71
N SER A 122 16.72 35.48 -7.30
CA SER A 122 15.43 35.36 -6.60
C SER A 122 15.12 33.91 -6.23
N GLN A 123 15.41 32.95 -7.11
CA GLN A 123 15.24 31.53 -6.85
C GLN A 123 16.19 31.04 -5.75
N VAL A 124 17.45 31.47 -5.77
CA VAL A 124 18.43 31.14 -4.72
C VAL A 124 18.00 31.71 -3.37
N ASN A 125 17.57 32.97 -3.34
CA ASN A 125 17.09 33.61 -2.11
C ASN A 125 15.84 32.91 -1.56
N PHE A 126 14.91 32.49 -2.42
CA PHE A 126 13.74 31.72 -2.02
C PHE A 126 14.15 30.40 -1.36
N LEU A 127 15.01 29.60 -2.00
CA LEU A 127 15.48 28.33 -1.44
C LEU A 127 16.18 28.51 -0.09
N ARG A 128 17.00 29.56 0.06
CA ARG A 128 17.64 29.90 1.35
C ARG A 128 16.62 30.19 2.44
N ASN A 129 15.60 31.00 2.13
CA ASN A 129 14.58 31.36 3.11
C ASN A 129 13.73 30.14 3.52
N VAL A 130 13.40 29.25 2.57
CA VAL A 130 12.71 27.99 2.86
C VAL A 130 13.55 27.08 3.76
N TYR A 131 14.85 26.95 3.46
CA TYR A 131 15.78 26.19 4.31
C TYR A 131 15.83 26.74 5.74
N ASN A 132 16.04 28.06 5.89
CA ASN A 132 16.11 28.70 7.20
C ASN A 132 14.82 28.50 8.01
N PHE A 133 13.66 28.57 7.37
CA PHE A 133 12.37 28.28 8.02
C PHE A 133 12.28 26.83 8.47
N MET A 134 12.61 25.86 7.61
CA MET A 134 12.60 24.44 7.99
C MET A 134 13.56 24.15 9.15
N GLU A 135 14.76 24.72 9.14
CA GLU A 135 15.72 24.56 10.25
C GLU A 135 15.16 25.12 11.56
N LEU A 136 14.59 26.34 11.55
CA LEU A 136 13.98 26.95 12.72
C LEU A 136 12.87 26.06 13.32
N GLU A 137 12.03 25.47 12.47
CA GLU A 137 10.88 24.67 12.89
C GLU A 137 11.23 23.20 13.22
N THR A 138 12.41 22.70 12.82
CA THR A 138 12.82 21.30 13.07
C THR A 138 13.94 21.12 14.09
N ASN A 139 14.74 22.15 14.36
CA ASN A 139 15.93 22.01 15.20
C ASN A 139 15.58 22.02 16.71
N LYS A 140 16.18 21.09 17.46
CA LYS A 140 15.71 20.60 18.78
C LYS A 140 16.27 21.34 20.00
N ASP A 141 17.16 22.31 19.82
CA ASP A 141 17.92 22.88 20.92
C ASP A 141 17.11 23.80 21.85
N ASN A 142 15.82 24.02 21.59
CA ASN A 142 14.92 24.72 22.49
C ASN A 142 13.59 23.94 22.68
N GLU A 143 13.48 23.31 23.86
CA GLU A 143 12.30 22.95 24.66
C GLU A 143 11.16 22.01 24.15
N LYS A 144 10.68 21.23 25.14
CA LYS A 144 9.45 20.44 25.35
C LYS A 144 8.69 19.86 24.14
N SER A 145 8.36 18.56 24.24
CA SER A 145 7.57 17.74 23.31
C SER A 145 6.31 18.42 22.72
N THR A 146 5.59 19.23 23.51
CA THR A 146 4.37 19.92 23.06
C THR A 146 4.63 21.00 22.01
N ASP A 147 5.82 21.59 21.99
CA ASP A 147 6.22 22.62 21.01
C ASP A 147 6.80 21.99 19.74
N GLU A 148 7.29 20.74 19.79
CA GLU A 148 7.75 20.02 18.59
C GLU A 148 6.58 19.69 17.64
N VAL A 149 5.44 19.25 18.19
CA VAL A 149 4.23 18.96 17.37
C VAL A 149 3.69 20.24 16.73
N LYS A 150 3.63 21.35 17.49
CA LYS A 150 3.19 22.65 16.96
C LYS A 150 4.13 23.16 15.85
N ARG A 151 5.45 23.05 16.01
CA ARG A 151 6.42 23.47 14.99
C ARG A 151 6.35 22.63 13.70
N LYS A 152 6.20 21.31 13.82
CA LYS A 152 5.96 20.44 12.64
C LYS A 152 4.68 20.82 11.89
N ASN A 153 3.64 21.23 12.62
CA ASN A 153 2.40 21.71 12.00
C ASN A 153 2.61 23.00 11.19
N ASN A 154 3.55 23.87 11.57
CA ASN A 154 3.87 25.08 10.80
C ASN A 154 4.43 24.75 9.41
N ILE A 155 5.33 23.77 9.31
CA ILE A 155 5.88 23.31 8.02
C ILE A 155 4.77 22.76 7.14
N ILE A 156 3.90 21.91 7.71
CA ILE A 156 2.78 21.31 6.99
C ILE A 156 1.84 22.42 6.49
N PHE A 157 1.46 23.36 7.35
CA PHE A 157 0.58 24.46 7.01
C PHE A 157 1.13 25.31 5.86
N ILE A 158 2.38 25.80 5.97
CA ILE A 158 3.00 26.61 4.91
C ILE A 158 3.09 25.84 3.60
N SER A 159 3.38 24.53 3.64
CA SER A 159 3.42 23.70 2.44
C SER A 159 2.04 23.58 1.77
N ALA A 160 0.97 23.40 2.56
CA ALA A 160 -0.40 23.33 2.08
C ALA A 160 -0.85 24.67 1.50
N LEU A 161 -0.55 25.77 2.17
CA LEU A 161 -0.84 27.14 1.71
C LEU A 161 -0.21 27.41 0.34
N LEU A 162 1.08 27.09 0.16
CA LEU A 162 1.75 27.24 -1.13
C LEU A 162 1.13 26.38 -2.23
N GLN A 163 0.67 25.18 -1.89
CA GLN A 163 -0.03 24.30 -2.82
C GLN A 163 -1.39 24.88 -3.23
N MET A 164 -2.19 25.39 -2.27
CA MET A 164 -3.47 26.03 -2.54
C MET A 164 -3.29 27.27 -3.43
N LEU A 165 -2.33 28.14 -3.09
CA LEU A 165 -1.99 29.31 -3.91
C LEU A 165 -1.63 28.92 -5.35
N ARG A 166 -0.88 27.83 -5.54
CA ARG A 166 -0.54 27.32 -6.87
C ARG A 166 -1.77 26.76 -7.60
N GLN A 167 -2.61 25.98 -6.91
CA GLN A 167 -3.80 25.35 -7.50
C GLN A 167 -4.85 26.37 -7.94
N HIS A 168 -5.05 27.41 -7.13
CA HIS A 168 -6.04 28.46 -7.39
C HIS A 168 -5.47 29.66 -8.15
N LYS A 169 -4.19 29.60 -8.56
CA LYS A 169 -3.56 30.65 -9.36
C LYS A 169 -4.41 30.96 -10.59
N MET A 170 -4.80 32.23 -10.75
CA MET A 170 -5.63 32.72 -11.87
C MET A 170 -7.06 32.15 -11.91
N SER A 171 -7.54 31.51 -10.84
CA SER A 171 -8.92 30.99 -10.80
C SER A 171 -10.00 32.08 -10.77
N GLY A 172 -9.68 33.26 -10.23
CA GLY A 172 -10.66 34.33 -10.02
C GLY A 172 -11.73 34.01 -8.96
N SER A 173 -11.60 32.91 -8.20
CA SER A 173 -12.54 32.56 -7.13
C SER A 173 -12.35 33.48 -5.93
N LYS A 174 -13.44 34.19 -5.58
CA LYS A 174 -13.48 35.05 -4.41
C LYS A 174 -13.49 34.23 -3.12
N GLU A 175 -14.21 33.12 -3.13
CA GLU A 175 -14.31 32.18 -2.02
C GLU A 175 -12.93 31.60 -1.67
N ALA A 176 -12.18 31.11 -2.68
CA ALA A 176 -10.83 30.59 -2.45
C ALA A 176 -9.87 31.67 -1.91
N TYR A 177 -10.04 32.93 -2.31
CA TYR A 177 -9.27 34.04 -1.76
C TYR A 177 -9.62 34.28 -0.28
N GLU A 178 -10.91 34.32 0.06
CA GLU A 178 -11.41 34.51 1.43
C GLU A 178 -10.97 33.37 2.36
N ASP A 179 -11.02 32.12 1.90
CA ASP A 179 -10.57 30.97 2.68
C ASP A 179 -9.07 31.04 2.96
N ILE A 180 -8.25 31.28 1.92
CA ILE A 180 -6.79 31.35 2.05
C ILE A 180 -6.37 32.50 2.97
N ILE A 181 -7.00 33.68 2.87
CA ILE A 181 -6.60 34.83 3.69
C ILE A 181 -6.98 34.63 5.16
N ASN A 182 -8.13 34.03 5.44
CA ASN A 182 -8.58 33.75 6.81
C ASN A 182 -7.66 32.72 7.48
N GLU A 183 -7.36 31.61 6.80
CA GLU A 183 -6.44 30.59 7.34
C GLU A 183 -5.03 31.15 7.58
N PHE A 184 -4.55 32.01 6.68
CA PHE A 184 -3.24 32.64 6.83
C PHE A 184 -3.21 33.66 7.97
N ASP A 185 -4.28 34.45 8.16
CA ASP A 185 -4.40 35.39 9.27
C ASP A 185 -4.39 34.68 10.64
N ASP A 186 -5.15 33.59 10.76
CA ASP A 186 -5.17 32.77 11.97
C ASP A 186 -3.80 32.16 12.27
N PHE A 187 -3.12 31.63 11.24
CA PHE A 187 -1.75 31.16 11.37
C PHE A 187 -0.81 32.26 11.84
N LEU A 188 -0.86 33.46 11.25
CA LEU A 188 0.03 34.56 11.61
C LEU A 188 -0.19 35.01 13.06
N LYS A 189 -1.44 35.15 13.51
CA LYS A 189 -1.74 35.49 14.91
C LYS A 189 -1.13 34.45 15.85
N GLN A 190 -1.30 33.17 15.56
CA GLN A 190 -0.72 32.10 16.34
C GLN A 190 0.82 32.14 16.31
N TYR A 191 1.42 32.29 15.13
CA TYR A 191 2.86 32.22 14.93
C TYR A 191 3.60 33.39 15.60
N LEU A 192 3.01 34.59 15.55
CA LEU A 192 3.55 35.80 16.15
C LEU A 192 3.10 35.99 17.61
N ASN A 193 2.31 35.06 18.16
CA ASN A 193 1.75 35.15 19.51
C ASN A 193 0.95 36.46 19.75
N ILE A 194 0.14 36.84 18.76
CA ILE A 194 -0.76 38.00 18.81
C ILE A 194 -2.11 37.51 19.35
N LYS A 195 -2.64 38.24 20.34
CA LYS A 195 -3.93 37.94 20.98
C LYS A 195 -5.10 38.59 20.25
#